data_AF-A0A5C3PKF4-F1
#
_entry.id   AF-A0A5C3PKF4-F1
#
_cell.length_a   1.000
_cell.length_b   1.000
_cell.length_c   1.000
_cell.angle_alpha   90.00
_cell.angle_beta   90.00
_cell.angle_gamma   90.00
#
_symmetry.space_group_name_H-M   'P 1'
#
loop_
_entity.id
_entity.type
_entity.pdbx_description
1 polymer ?
#
loop_
_entity_poly.entity_id
_entity_poly.type
_entity_poly.pdbx_seq_one_letter_code
_entity_poly.pdbx_strand_id
1 'polypeptide(L)'
;MSLRLAARLQSSLPSLTRAVANKAAQRPVPPPRGNITSPQDFLKAIGRSAENKLSPESWEQLWHTDGFQLKKAGLGVSERRYILWSMEKFRQGLDPVEFAHEAKPEKKIRGRGPAVQNGKRLRSRRR
;
A
#
# COMPACT_ATOMS: atom_id res chain seq x y z
N MET A 1 32.78 -32.89 -35.35
CA MET A 1 32.36 -31.92 -34.32
C MET A 1 32.36 -30.53 -34.94
N SER A 2 31.21 -30.02 -35.38
CA SER A 2 31.11 -28.71 -36.07
C SER A 2 30.65 -27.64 -35.07
N LEU A 3 31.52 -26.69 -34.76
CA LEU A 3 31.19 -25.50 -33.98
C LEU A 3 30.67 -24.42 -34.94
N ARG A 4 29.35 -24.22 -34.98
CA ARG A 4 28.76 -23.08 -35.68
C ARG A 4 28.91 -21.82 -34.82
N LEU A 5 29.92 -21.00 -35.12
CA LEU A 5 29.98 -19.61 -34.68
C LEU A 5 28.87 -18.83 -35.40
N ALA A 6 27.72 -18.67 -34.75
CA ALA A 6 26.72 -17.73 -35.19
C ALA A 6 27.23 -16.31 -34.92
N ALA A 7 27.57 -15.58 -35.98
CA ALA A 7 27.87 -14.15 -35.89
C ALA A 7 26.61 -13.42 -35.37
N ARG A 8 26.62 -13.01 -34.10
CA ARG A 8 25.62 -12.08 -33.59
C ARG A 8 25.86 -10.73 -34.27
N LEU A 9 24.94 -10.34 -35.15
CA LEU A 9 24.86 -8.96 -35.63
C LEU A 9 24.49 -8.08 -34.43
N GLN A 10 25.49 -7.50 -33.77
CA GLN A 10 25.29 -6.46 -32.77
C GLN A 10 24.97 -5.16 -33.52
N SER A 11 23.74 -4.68 -33.38
CA SER A 11 23.36 -3.35 -33.87
C SER A 11 24.18 -2.28 -33.14
N SER A 12 24.89 -1.44 -33.89
CA SER A 12 25.66 -0.30 -33.38
C SER A 12 24.78 0.92 -33.03
N LEU A 13 23.48 0.82 -33.25
CA LEU A 13 22.54 1.88 -32.91
C LEU A 13 22.20 1.81 -31.41
N PRO A 14 22.29 2.94 -30.67
CA PRO A 14 21.90 2.95 -29.26
C PRO A 14 20.41 2.64 -29.16
N SER A 15 20.07 1.68 -28.30
CA SER A 15 18.68 1.40 -27.97
C SER A 15 18.06 2.64 -27.31
N LEU A 16 17.14 3.32 -28.00
CA LEU A 16 16.39 4.46 -27.46
C LEU A 16 15.32 4.04 -26.43
N THR A 17 15.34 2.79 -25.97
CA THR A 17 14.47 2.30 -24.90
C THR A 17 15.16 2.48 -23.55
N ARG A 18 14.59 3.35 -22.71
CA ARG A 18 15.04 3.51 -21.33
C ARG A 18 14.35 2.48 -20.45
N ALA A 19 15.10 1.54 -19.89
CA ALA A 19 14.57 0.69 -18.83
C ALA A 19 14.41 1.51 -17.53
N VAL A 20 13.23 1.44 -16.91
CA VAL A 20 13.02 2.02 -15.58
C VAL A 20 13.72 1.12 -14.56
N ALA A 21 14.80 1.61 -13.97
CA ALA A 21 15.49 0.90 -12.89
C ALA A 21 14.66 1.02 -11.59
N ASN A 22 13.92 -0.03 -11.24
CA ASN A 22 13.14 -0.07 -10.00
C ASN A 22 14.04 -0.47 -8.82
N LYS A 23 14.44 0.50 -8.00
CA LYS A 23 15.26 0.28 -6.79
C LYS A 23 14.44 -0.08 -5.54
N ALA A 24 13.13 -0.30 -5.65
CA ALA A 24 12.27 -0.54 -4.49
C ALA A 24 12.67 -1.80 -3.69
N ALA A 25 13.03 -2.89 -4.37
CA ALA A 25 13.44 -4.14 -3.73
C ALA A 25 14.81 -4.05 -3.03
N GLN A 26 15.63 -3.06 -3.38
CA GLN A 26 16.97 -2.84 -2.82
C GLN A 26 16.95 -1.83 -1.66
N ARG A 27 15.76 -1.39 -1.23
CA ARG A 27 15.65 -0.44 -0.11
C ARG A 27 16.04 -1.14 1.19
N PRO A 28 16.87 -0.51 2.03
CA PRO A 28 17.19 -1.07 3.34
C PRO A 28 15.93 -1.16 4.19
N VAL A 29 15.92 -2.14 5.09
CA VAL A 29 14.93 -2.25 6.14
C VAL A 29 15.17 -1.09 7.13
N PRO A 30 14.17 -0.24 7.41
CA PRO A 30 14.33 0.83 8.38
C PRO A 30 14.50 0.23 9.79
N PRO A 31 15.40 0.78 10.63
CA PRO A 31 15.53 0.32 12.00
C PRO A 31 14.23 0.60 12.78
N PRO A 32 13.90 -0.21 13.80
CA PRO A 32 12.83 0.10 14.74
C PRO A 32 13.13 1.43 15.47
N ARG A 33 12.11 2.23 15.75
CA ARG A 33 12.28 3.58 16.32
C ARG A 33 11.19 3.91 17.32
N GLY A 34 11.59 4.59 18.40
CA GLY A 34 10.69 5.04 19.46
C GLY A 34 9.89 3.86 20.03
N ASN A 35 8.57 4.01 20.04
CA ASN A 35 7.63 3.01 20.57
C ASN A 35 7.29 1.90 19.56
N ILE A 36 7.88 1.92 18.36
CA ILE A 36 7.59 0.96 17.30
C ILE A 36 8.78 0.02 17.17
N THR A 37 8.71 -1.07 17.93
CA THR A 37 9.72 -2.14 17.96
C THR A 37 9.28 -3.38 17.20
N SER A 38 7.99 -3.72 17.24
CA SER A 38 7.45 -4.90 16.57
C SER A 38 6.64 -4.54 15.31
N PRO A 39 6.47 -5.48 14.37
CA PRO A 39 5.61 -5.28 13.20
C PRO A 39 4.17 -4.95 13.61
N GLN A 40 3.68 -5.59 14.66
CA GLN A 40 2.33 -5.42 15.20
C GLN A 40 2.17 -4.02 15.81
N ASP A 41 3.20 -3.49 16.48
CA ASP A 41 3.19 -2.10 16.98
C ASP A 41 3.05 -1.11 15.81
N PHE A 42 3.78 -1.35 14.72
CA PHE A 42 3.67 -0.51 13.53
C PHE A 42 2.27 -0.56 12.92
N LEU A 43 1.72 -1.77 12.74
CA LEU A 43 0.37 -1.95 12.17
C LEU A 43 -0.71 -1.33 13.06
N LYS A 44 -0.56 -1.40 14.38
CA LYS A 44 -1.45 -0.74 15.33
C LYS A 44 -1.32 0.78 15.27
N ALA A 45 -0.10 1.31 15.15
CA ALA A 45 0.16 2.74 15.08
C ALA A 45 -0.44 3.39 13.82
N ILE A 46 -0.42 2.71 12.67
CA ILE A 46 -1.02 3.24 11.42
C ILE A 46 -2.56 3.13 11.41
N GLY A 47 -3.15 2.34 12.31
CA GLY A 47 -4.60 2.18 12.46
C GLY A 47 -5.30 1.49 11.29
N ARG A 48 -6.58 1.83 11.07
CA ARG A 48 -7.50 1.22 10.07
C ARG A 48 -7.68 -0.30 10.22
N SER A 49 -7.52 -0.78 11.45
CA SER A 49 -7.54 -2.20 11.80
C SER A 49 -6.55 -3.02 10.96
N ALA A 50 -5.39 -2.44 10.64
CA ALA A 50 -4.35 -3.10 9.88
C ALA A 50 -3.72 -4.27 10.66
N GLU A 51 -3.65 -4.14 11.98
CA GLU A 51 -3.19 -5.16 12.93
C GLU A 51 -3.99 -6.46 12.87
N ASN A 52 -5.29 -6.38 12.55
CA ASN A 52 -6.16 -7.57 12.44
C ASN A 52 -6.08 -8.24 11.07
N LYS A 53 -5.54 -7.54 10.06
CA LYS A 53 -5.56 -7.97 8.65
C LYS A 53 -4.25 -8.57 8.19
N LEU A 54 -3.14 -8.18 8.83
CA LEU A 54 -1.81 -8.65 8.50
C LEU A 54 -1.11 -9.05 9.79
N SER A 55 -0.61 -10.28 9.81
CA SER A 55 0.18 -10.85 10.91
C SER A 55 1.54 -11.26 10.37
N PRO A 56 2.50 -10.33 10.25
CA PRO A 56 3.88 -10.68 9.92
C PRO A 56 4.62 -11.20 11.16
N GLU A 57 5.45 -12.22 10.98
CA GLU A 57 6.18 -12.85 12.09
C GLU A 57 7.43 -12.06 12.47
N SER A 58 8.07 -11.41 11.51
CA SER A 58 9.29 -10.62 11.74
C SER A 58 9.22 -9.21 11.16
N TRP A 59 10.06 -8.33 11.71
CA TRP A 59 10.23 -6.96 11.22
C TRP A 59 10.68 -6.96 9.76
N GLU A 60 11.67 -7.77 9.43
CA GLU A 60 12.21 -7.93 8.09
C GLU A 60 11.13 -8.42 7.12
N GLN A 61 10.31 -9.38 7.53
CA GLN A 61 9.23 -9.90 6.71
C GLN A 61 8.22 -8.80 6.35
N LEU A 62 7.82 -7.97 7.32
CA LEU A 62 6.95 -6.82 7.07
C LEU A 62 7.57 -5.88 6.02
N TRP A 63 8.85 -5.53 6.15
CA TRP A 63 9.51 -4.57 5.26
C TRP A 63 9.82 -5.10 3.86
N HIS A 64 9.90 -6.42 3.70
CA HIS A 64 9.97 -7.10 2.41
C HIS A 64 8.61 -7.46 1.82
N THR A 65 7.49 -7.07 2.47
CA THR A 65 6.17 -7.43 1.99
C THR A 65 5.79 -6.65 0.73
N ASP A 66 5.45 -7.37 -0.34
CA ASP A 66 5.02 -6.79 -1.60
C ASP A 66 3.49 -6.72 -1.75
N GLY A 67 3.01 -5.84 -2.64
CA GLY A 67 1.57 -5.73 -2.95
C GLY A 67 0.94 -7.03 -3.45
N PHE A 68 1.71 -7.91 -4.08
CA PHE A 68 1.26 -9.25 -4.48
C PHE A 68 1.07 -10.18 -3.28
N GLN A 69 1.99 -10.15 -2.31
CA GLN A 69 1.90 -10.93 -1.09
C GLN A 69 0.71 -10.46 -0.25
N LEU A 70 0.51 -9.14 -0.13
CA LEU A 70 -0.67 -8.58 0.54
C LEU A 70 -1.98 -8.95 -0.18
N LYS A 71 -1.97 -9.07 -1.52
CA LYS A 71 -3.14 -9.55 -2.27
C LYS A 71 -3.41 -11.02 -1.98
N LYS A 72 -2.36 -11.85 -1.90
CA LYS A 72 -2.46 -13.27 -1.54
C LYS A 72 -2.98 -13.45 -0.11
N ALA A 73 -2.65 -12.53 0.80
CA ALA A 73 -3.19 -12.47 2.16
C ALA A 73 -4.65 -11.97 2.23
N GLY A 74 -5.30 -11.66 1.10
CA GLY A 74 -6.73 -11.33 1.06
C GLY A 74 -7.06 -9.85 1.28
N LEU A 75 -6.07 -8.96 1.44
CA LEU A 75 -6.32 -7.54 1.67
C LEU A 75 -6.94 -6.87 0.43
N GLY A 76 -7.86 -5.93 0.62
CA GLY A 76 -8.46 -5.13 -0.44
C GLY A 76 -7.49 -4.11 -1.05
N VAL A 77 -7.79 -3.59 -2.25
CA VAL A 77 -6.88 -2.65 -2.96
C VAL A 77 -6.56 -1.40 -2.14
N SER A 78 -7.55 -0.82 -1.46
CA SER A 78 -7.36 0.39 -0.63
C SER A 78 -6.45 0.12 0.57
N GLU A 79 -6.52 -1.07 1.16
CA GLU A 79 -5.78 -1.43 2.36
C GLU A 79 -4.32 -1.68 2.01
N ARG A 80 -4.07 -2.44 0.94
CA ARG A 80 -2.71 -2.68 0.43
C ARG A 80 -1.99 -1.38 0.08
N ARG A 81 -2.67 -0.48 -0.62
CA ARG A 81 -2.11 0.84 -0.97
C ARG A 81 -1.80 1.68 0.27
N TYR A 82 -2.67 1.63 1.28
CA TYR A 82 -2.46 2.35 2.53
C TYR A 82 -1.24 1.82 3.28
N ILE A 83 -1.15 0.50 3.50
CA ILE A 83 -0.03 -0.12 4.21
C ILE A 83 1.30 0.20 3.53
N LEU A 84 1.38 0.00 2.20
CA LEU A 84 2.61 0.28 1.44
C LEU A 84 2.99 1.77 1.47
N TRP A 85 2.01 2.67 1.43
CA TRP A 85 2.25 4.10 1.57
C TRP A 85 2.75 4.45 2.97
N SER A 86 2.14 3.90 4.02
CA SER A 86 2.57 4.10 5.41
C SER A 86 3.98 3.59 5.66
N MET A 87 4.33 2.43 5.11
CA MET A 87 5.68 1.88 5.15
C MET A 87 6.67 2.85 4.48
N GLU A 88 6.33 3.40 3.32
CA GLU A 88 7.20 4.37 2.64
C GLU A 88 7.36 5.67 3.44
N LYS A 89 6.28 6.15 4.08
CA LYS A 89 6.34 7.33 4.97
C LYS A 89 7.24 7.10 6.18
N PHE A 90 7.15 5.93 6.79
CA PHE A 90 8.06 5.56 7.86
C PHE A 90 9.51 5.46 7.37
N ARG A 91 9.78 4.88 6.18
CA ARG A 91 11.14 4.89 5.59
C ARG A 91 11.70 6.30 5.40
N GLN A 92 10.85 7.28 5.10
CA GLN A 92 11.22 8.70 4.98
C GLN A 92 11.49 9.38 6.33
N GLY A 93 11.22 8.70 7.44
CA GLY A 93 11.47 9.21 8.78
C GLY A 93 10.31 9.91 9.45
N LEU A 94 9.11 9.83 8.87
CA LEU A 94 7.90 10.37 9.47
C LEU A 94 7.34 9.41 10.52
N ASP A 95 6.83 9.96 11.61
CA ASP A 95 6.17 9.19 12.67
C ASP A 95 4.74 8.81 12.21
N PRO A 96 4.28 7.55 12.39
CA PRO A 96 2.90 7.17 12.12
C PRO A 96 1.85 8.05 12.77
N VAL A 97 2.12 8.65 13.94
CA VAL A 97 1.17 9.58 14.57
C VAL A 97 0.89 10.81 13.69
N GLU A 98 1.87 11.27 12.89
CA GLU A 98 1.73 12.45 12.05
C GLU A 98 0.96 12.18 10.76
N PHE A 99 1.17 11.02 10.14
CA PHE A 99 0.61 10.72 8.82
C PHE A 99 -0.51 9.68 8.83
N ALA A 100 -0.72 8.94 9.92
CA ALA A 100 -1.82 7.99 9.98
C ALA A 100 -3.15 8.73 10.05
N HIS A 101 -4.16 8.20 9.38
CA HIS A 101 -5.51 8.72 9.47
C HIS A 101 -6.48 7.56 9.62
N GLU A 102 -7.53 7.78 10.41
CA GLU A 102 -8.58 6.80 10.59
C GLU A 102 -9.33 6.53 9.29
N ALA A 103 -9.91 5.33 9.21
CA ALA A 103 -10.75 4.96 8.08
C ALA A 103 -11.98 5.87 8.08
N LYS A 104 -12.26 6.48 6.93
CA LYS A 104 -13.49 7.27 6.77
C LYS A 104 -14.69 6.41 7.15
N PRO A 105 -15.56 6.87 8.07
CA PRO A 105 -16.70 6.08 8.50
C PRO A 105 -17.62 5.79 7.31
N GLU A 106 -18.26 4.63 7.34
CA GLU A 106 -19.21 4.28 6.30
C GLU A 106 -20.36 5.31 6.27
N LYS A 107 -20.74 5.70 5.05
CA LYS A 107 -21.87 6.60 4.86
C LYS A 107 -23.15 5.87 5.27
N LYS A 108 -23.71 6.24 6.42
CA LYS A 108 -25.00 5.74 6.90
C LYS A 108 -26.14 5.98 5.91
N ILE A 109 -26.11 7.12 5.21
CA ILE A 109 -27.13 7.50 4.22
C ILE A 109 -26.45 7.78 2.89
N ARG A 110 -26.86 7.05 1.83
CA ARG A 110 -26.49 7.33 0.44
C ARG A 110 -27.62 8.13 -0.21
N GLY A 111 -27.39 9.40 -0.54
CA GLY A 111 -28.41 10.28 -1.14
C GLY A 111 -27.90 11.68 -1.50
N ARG A 112 -28.63 12.38 -2.39
CA ARG A 112 -28.37 13.78 -2.79
C ARG A 112 -29.03 14.72 -1.79
N GLY A 113 -28.35 14.98 -0.67
CA GLY A 113 -28.78 15.96 0.34
C GLY A 113 -30.05 15.57 1.12
N PRO A 114 -30.65 16.50 1.89
CA PRO A 114 -31.76 16.23 2.82
C PRO A 114 -33.02 15.69 2.15
N ALA A 115 -33.15 15.83 0.83
CA ALA A 115 -34.33 15.45 0.08
C ALA A 115 -34.51 13.92 -0.06
N VAL A 116 -33.45 13.12 0.13
CA VAL A 116 -33.51 11.65 0.01
C VAL A 116 -32.71 11.01 1.13
N GLN A 117 -33.41 10.41 2.10
CA GLN A 117 -32.82 9.64 3.20
C GLN A 117 -33.32 8.19 3.16
N ASN A 118 -32.44 7.22 3.37
CA ASN A 118 -32.77 5.79 3.41
C ASN A 118 -33.56 5.27 2.19
N GLY A 119 -33.25 5.77 0.99
CA GLY A 119 -33.96 5.41 -0.24
C GLY A 119 -35.37 6.00 -0.40
N LYS A 120 -35.84 6.81 0.57
CA LYS A 120 -37.13 7.51 0.52
C LYS A 120 -36.90 8.99 0.25
N ARG A 121 -37.66 9.55 -0.70
CA ARG A 121 -37.67 10.99 -0.94
C ARG A 121 -38.46 11.67 0.17
N LEU A 122 -37.77 12.41 1.04
CA LEU A 122 -38.41 13.25 2.04
C LEU A 122 -39.08 14.41 1.31
N ARG A 123 -40.42 14.43 1.32
CA ARG A 123 -41.21 15.57 0.89
C ARG A 123 -41.51 16.41 2.13
N SER A 124 -41.17 17.69 2.11
CA SER A 124 -41.69 18.63 3.12
C SER A 124 -43.22 18.58 3.06
N ARG A 125 -43.89 18.28 4.17
CA ARG A 125 -45.34 18.53 4.29
C ARG A 125 -45.52 20.04 4.08
N ARG A 126 -46.11 20.45 2.96
CA ARG A 126 -46.65 21.81 2.85
C ARG A 126 -47.80 21.87 3.85
N ARG A 127 -47.71 22.78 4.82
CA ARG A 127 -48.84 23.17 5.67
C ARG A 127 -49.81 23.97 4.82
#